data_AF-A0A843GY69-F1
#
_entry.id   AF-A0A843GY69-F1
#
_cell.length_a   1.000
_cell.length_b   1.000
_cell.length_c   1.000
_cell.angle_alpha   90.00
_cell.angle_beta   90.00
_cell.angle_gamma   90.00
#
_symmetry.space_group_name_H-M   'P 1'
#
loop_
_entity.id
_entity.type
_entity.pdbx_description
1 polymer ?
#
loop_
_entity_poly.entity_id
_entity_poly.type
_entity_poly.pdbx_seq_one_letter_code
_entity_poly.pdbx_strand_id
1 'polypeptide(L)'
;KKQEEIEVRNNADSMIYTAEKTINEEEIKDKVSDDERSNIERLVAELRELISGDDIAAIKEKTDELTKVVQDIGARIYQEAAAAQQAAQGAAGGAGADPNAGAGPQDDDDGTIDAEFEEKK
;
A
#
# COMPACT_ATOMS: atom_id res chain seq x y z
N LYS A 1 14.51 -5.74 -29.08
CA LYS A 1 15.90 -5.25 -28.95
C LYS A 1 15.90 -3.74 -28.79
N LYS A 2 16.31 -2.87 -29.74
CA LYS A 2 16.36 -1.41 -29.46
C LYS A 2 15.07 -0.78 -28.90
N GLN A 3 13.91 -1.14 -29.45
CA GLN A 3 12.62 -0.65 -28.93
C GLN A 3 12.36 -1.14 -27.50
N GLU A 4 12.48 -2.44 -27.28
CA GLU A 4 12.31 -3.10 -25.98
C GLU A 4 13.27 -2.54 -24.91
N GLU A 5 14.52 -2.24 -25.28
CA GLU A 5 15.50 -1.59 -24.39
C GLU A 5 15.06 -0.18 -23.99
N ILE A 6 14.50 0.59 -24.93
CA ILE A 6 13.95 1.92 -24.66
C ILE A 6 12.73 1.81 -23.75
N GLU A 7 11.84 0.85 -23.99
CA GLU A 7 10.66 0.60 -23.15
C GLU A 7 11.06 0.24 -21.72
N VAL A 8 12.06 -0.63 -21.54
CA VAL A 8 12.58 -0.98 -20.20
C VAL A 8 13.13 0.24 -19.48
N ARG A 9 13.93 1.07 -20.14
CA ARG A 9 14.49 2.31 -19.54
C ARG A 9 13.38 3.31 -19.19
N ASN A 10 12.42 3.53 -20.09
CA ASN A 10 11.30 4.44 -19.84
C ASN A 10 10.42 3.98 -18.67
N ASN A 11 10.20 2.67 -18.54
CA ASN A 11 9.48 2.10 -17.41
C ASN A 11 10.25 2.30 -16.10
N ALA A 12 11.56 2.07 -16.12
CA ALA A 12 12.42 2.29 -14.97
C ALA A 12 12.44 3.76 -14.51
N ASP A 13 12.60 4.70 -15.44
CA ASP A 13 12.53 6.15 -15.16
C ASP A 13 11.17 6.56 -14.58
N SER A 14 10.08 6.03 -15.16
CA SER A 14 8.72 6.30 -14.68
C SER A 14 8.51 5.75 -13.26
N MET A 15 9.07 4.56 -12.98
CA MET A 15 8.99 3.95 -11.65
C MET A 15 9.82 4.72 -10.62
N ILE A 16 11.02 5.18 -10.97
CA ILE A 16 11.82 6.07 -10.11
C ILE A 16 11.01 7.30 -9.71
N TYR A 17 10.46 8.01 -10.69
CA TYR A 17 9.67 9.22 -10.43
C TYR A 17 8.46 8.91 -9.53
N THR A 18 7.76 7.81 -9.81
CA THR A 18 6.59 7.41 -9.03
C THR A 18 6.97 7.10 -7.59
N ALA A 19 8.04 6.33 -7.36
CA ALA A 19 8.51 5.97 -6.02
C ALA A 19 8.94 7.22 -5.22
N GLU A 20 9.74 8.10 -5.83
CA GLU A 20 10.16 9.37 -5.22
C GLU A 20 8.94 10.24 -4.86
N LYS A 21 7.95 10.32 -5.75
CA LYS A 21 6.71 11.06 -5.50
C LYS A 21 5.95 10.45 -4.31
N THR A 22 5.70 9.14 -4.34
CA THR A 22 4.94 8.45 -3.29
C THR A 22 5.51 8.69 -1.90
N ILE A 23 6.83 8.54 -1.69
CA ILE A 23 7.42 8.76 -0.36
C ILE A 23 7.48 10.23 0.05
N ASN A 24 7.32 11.16 -0.90
CA ASN A 24 7.35 12.59 -0.64
C ASN A 24 5.95 13.23 -0.56
N GLU A 25 4.89 12.48 -0.83
CA GLU A 25 3.51 12.93 -0.64
C GLU A 25 3.22 13.12 0.85
N GLU A 26 2.71 14.30 1.22
CA GLU A 26 2.45 14.67 2.62
C GLU A 26 1.53 13.68 3.33
N GLU A 27 0.56 13.10 2.62
CA GLU A 27 -0.39 12.10 3.18
C GLU A 27 0.25 10.74 3.46
N ILE A 28 1.41 10.46 2.84
CA ILE A 28 2.14 9.20 2.92
C ILE A 28 3.37 9.34 3.83
N LYS A 29 3.99 10.53 3.89
CA LYS A 29 5.20 10.79 4.66
C LYS A 29 5.13 10.30 6.10
N ASP A 30 4.02 10.55 6.79
CA ASP A 30 3.82 10.15 8.19
C ASP A 30 3.40 8.67 8.35
N LYS A 31 3.07 7.98 7.25
CA LYS A 31 2.63 6.58 7.24
C LYS A 31 3.74 5.62 6.80
N VAL A 32 4.87 6.13 6.34
CA VAL A 32 6.04 5.36 5.92
C VAL A 32 7.14 5.52 6.96
N SER A 33 7.70 4.40 7.41
CA SER A 33 8.81 4.41 8.37
C SER A 33 10.12 4.91 7.73
N ASP A 34 11.05 5.38 8.56
CA ASP A 34 12.36 5.84 8.10
C ASP A 34 13.16 4.72 7.39
N ASP A 35 13.02 3.47 7.83
CA ASP A 35 13.66 2.31 7.22
C ASP A 35 13.08 2.02 5.82
N GLU A 36 11.75 2.07 5.67
CA GLU A 36 11.08 1.90 4.38
C GLU A 36 11.45 3.02 3.40
N ARG A 37 11.48 4.28 3.88
CA ARG A 37 11.92 5.44 3.10
C ARG A 37 13.36 5.26 2.62
N SER A 38 14.27 4.94 3.54
CA SER A 38 15.70 4.73 3.23
C SER A 38 15.89 3.60 2.22
N ASN A 39 15.10 2.52 2.34
CA ASN A 39 15.13 1.42 1.40
C ASN A 39 14.68 1.84 -0.01
N ILE A 40 13.60 2.61 -0.13
CA ILE A 40 13.16 3.15 -1.43
C ILE A 40 14.20 4.08 -2.03
N GLU A 41 14.75 5.02 -1.26
CA GLU A 41 15.76 5.97 -1.74
C GLU A 41 17.02 5.25 -2.25
N ARG A 42 17.46 4.20 -1.55
CA ARG A 42 18.54 3.34 -2.01
C ARG A 42 18.23 2.65 -3.33
N LEU A 43 17.05 2.01 -3.45
CA LEU A 43 16.65 1.31 -4.68
C LEU A 43 16.50 2.27 -5.86
N VAL A 44 15.98 3.47 -5.63
CA VAL A 44 15.92 4.55 -6.62
C VAL A 44 17.32 4.94 -7.09
N ALA A 45 18.27 5.14 -6.17
CA ALA A 45 19.63 5.50 -6.52
C ALA A 45 20.33 4.41 -7.34
N GLU A 46 20.20 3.14 -6.93
CA GLU A 46 20.71 1.98 -7.65
C GLU A 46 20.10 1.87 -9.06
N LEU A 47 18.78 2.06 -9.19
CA LEU A 47 18.11 2.00 -10.49
C LEU A 47 18.55 3.14 -11.41
N ARG A 48 18.70 4.37 -10.89
CA ARG A 48 19.23 5.52 -11.65
C ARG A 48 20.62 5.25 -12.20
N GLU A 49 21.49 4.60 -11.42
CA GLU A 49 22.82 4.19 -11.88
C GLU A 49 22.73 3.14 -12.99
N LEU A 50 21.90 2.11 -12.83
CA LEU A 50 21.73 1.03 -13.82
C LEU A 50 21.17 1.52 -15.17
N ILE A 51 20.22 2.47 -15.18
CA ILE A 51 19.60 2.98 -16.42
C ILE A 51 20.63 3.61 -17.38
N SER A 52 21.72 4.16 -16.82
CA SER A 52 22.81 4.76 -17.59
C SER A 52 23.72 3.72 -18.26
N GLY A 53 23.58 2.44 -17.91
CA GLY A 53 24.35 1.33 -18.45
C GLY A 53 23.63 0.52 -19.53
N ASP A 54 24.22 -0.63 -19.84
CA ASP A 54 23.78 -1.54 -20.91
C ASP A 54 23.17 -2.85 -20.40
N ASP A 55 23.10 -3.06 -19.07
CA ASP A 55 22.52 -4.26 -18.48
C ASP A 55 21.01 -4.14 -18.31
N ILE A 56 20.30 -4.46 -19.39
CA ILE A 56 18.84 -4.40 -19.46
C ILE A 56 18.17 -5.38 -18.48
N ALA A 57 18.83 -6.51 -18.18
CA ALA A 57 18.31 -7.49 -17.23
C ALA A 57 18.36 -6.92 -15.81
N ALA A 58 19.48 -6.30 -15.44
CA ALA A 58 19.62 -5.64 -14.14
C ALA A 58 18.63 -4.46 -13.99
N ILE A 59 18.42 -3.65 -15.02
CA ILE A 59 17.42 -2.56 -14.99
C ILE A 59 16.03 -3.13 -14.72
N LYS A 60 15.66 -4.22 -15.41
CA LYS A 60 14.35 -4.85 -15.23
C LYS A 60 14.17 -5.43 -13.82
N GLU A 61 15.15 -6.21 -13.34
CA GLU A 61 15.11 -6.80 -12.00
C GLU A 61 15.00 -5.72 -10.91
N LYS A 62 15.78 -4.66 -11.03
CA LYS A 62 15.74 -3.55 -10.07
C LYS A 62 14.44 -2.74 -10.15
N THR A 63 13.87 -2.59 -11.35
CA THR A 63 12.54 -1.98 -11.53
C THR A 63 11.47 -2.82 -10.82
N ASP A 64 11.47 -4.13 -11.02
CA ASP A 64 10.52 -5.06 -10.38
C ASP A 64 10.67 -5.04 -8.84
N GLU A 65 11.90 -5.00 -8.33
CA GLU A 65 12.19 -4.86 -6.89
C GLU A 65 11.61 -3.56 -6.32
N LEU A 66 11.87 -2.42 -6.97
CA LEU A 66 11.34 -1.13 -6.56
C LEU A 66 9.80 -1.10 -6.61
N THR A 67 9.21 -1.64 -7.68
CA THR A 67 7.75 -1.76 -7.81
C THR A 67 7.16 -2.55 -6.64
N LYS A 68 7.75 -3.68 -6.28
CA LYS A 68 7.25 -4.51 -5.19
C LYS A 68 7.27 -3.77 -3.85
N VAL A 69 8.37 -3.10 -3.52
CA VAL A 69 8.49 -2.34 -2.27
C VAL A 69 7.43 -1.24 -2.20
N VAL A 70 7.24 -0.49 -3.29
CA VAL A 70 6.21 0.58 -3.35
C VAL A 70 4.80 0.01 -3.21
N GLN A 71 4.51 -1.13 -3.85
CA GLN A 71 3.22 -1.81 -3.73
C GLN A 71 2.95 -2.32 -2.31
N ASP A 72 3.94 -2.94 -1.67
CA ASP A 72 3.81 -3.47 -0.31
C ASP A 72 3.50 -2.33 0.69
N ILE A 73 4.17 -1.18 0.56
CA ILE A 73 3.89 0.02 1.35
C ILE A 73 2.49 0.57 1.07
N GLY A 74 2.10 0.68 -0.20
CA GLY A 74 0.77 1.14 -0.58
C GLY A 74 -0.35 0.24 -0.04
N ALA A 75 -0.15 -1.08 -0.10
CA ALA A 75 -1.08 -2.05 0.45
C ALA A 75 -1.22 -1.92 1.97
N ARG A 76 -0.10 -1.79 2.70
CA ARG A 76 -0.11 -1.57 4.15
C ARG A 76 -0.86 -0.29 4.52
N ILE A 77 -0.57 0.83 3.84
CA ILE A 77 -1.24 2.12 4.09
C ILE A 77 -2.74 2.02 3.83
N TYR A 78 -3.15 1.35 2.76
CA TYR A 78 -4.56 1.15 2.44
C TYR A 78 -5.26 0.29 3.51
N GLN A 79 -4.63 -0.80 3.95
CA GLN A 79 -5.14 -1.66 5.02
C GLN A 79 -5.31 -0.89 6.34
N GLU A 80 -4.32 -0.07 6.72
CA GLU A 80 -4.39 0.78 7.90
C GLU A 80 -5.52 1.81 7.80
N ALA A 81 -5.70 2.43 6.64
CA ALA A 81 -6.77 3.39 6.40
C ALA A 81 -8.17 2.74 6.48
N ALA A 82 -8.33 1.53 5.91
CA ALA A 82 -9.57 0.78 5.98
C ALA A 82 -9.91 0.37 7.43
N ALA A 83 -8.92 -0.11 8.19
CA ALA A 83 -9.09 -0.46 9.60
C ALA A 83 -9.48 0.76 10.46
N ALA A 84 -8.85 1.91 10.23
CA ALA A 84 -9.17 3.16 10.92
C ALA A 84 -10.62 3.61 10.66
N GLN A 85 -11.11 3.46 9.43
CA GLN A 85 -12.50 3.80 9.07
C GLN A 85 -13.52 2.89 9.76
N GLN A 86 -13.24 1.59 9.86
CA GLN A 86 -14.11 0.63 10.53
C GLN A 86 -14.16 0.87 12.06
N ALA A 87 -13.02 1.22 12.67
CA ALA A 87 -12.97 1.61 14.08
C ALA A 87 -13.76 2.90 14.38
N ALA A 88 -13.72 3.88 13.47
CA ALA A 88 -14.49 5.12 13.59
C ALA A 88 -16.02 4.89 13.50
N GLN A 89 -16.47 3.93 12.68
CA GLN A 89 -17.89 3.56 12.57
C GLN A 89 -18.38 2.73 13.77
N GLY A 90 -17.50 1.91 14.38
CA GLY A 90 -17.81 1.20 15.63
C GLY A 90 -17.96 2.14 16.85
N ALA A 91 -17.28 3.28 16.87
CA ALA A 91 -17.38 4.26 17.96
C ALA A 91 -18.66 5.12 17.91
N ALA A 92 -19.32 5.25 16.76
CA ALA A 92 -20.57 6.00 16.61
C ALA A 92 -21.84 5.17 16.94
N GLY A 93 -21.73 3.83 17.01
CA GLY A 93 -22.83 2.92 17.36
C GLY A 93 -22.95 2.60 18.86
N GLY A 94 -22.04 3.06 19.71
CA GLY A 94 -21.95 2.69 21.14
C GLY A 94 -22.52 3.69 22.15
N ALA A 95 -23.00 4.86 21.71
CA ALA A 95 -23.53 5.90 22.60
C ALA A 95 -25.07 5.92 22.58
N GLY A 96 -25.69 4.86 23.07
CA GLY A 96 -27.16 4.75 23.10
C GLY A 96 -27.69 3.51 23.81
N ALA A 97 -27.12 3.12 24.95
CA ALA A 97 -27.70 2.11 25.82
C ALA A 97 -28.11 2.75 27.16
N ASP A 98 -29.37 3.21 27.19
CA ASP A 98 -30.11 3.52 28.40
C ASP A 98 -30.14 2.26 29.31
N PRO A 99 -29.78 2.34 30.61
CA PRO A 99 -29.74 1.18 31.50
C PRO A 99 -31.13 0.72 31.99
N ASN A 100 -32.23 1.16 31.38
CA ASN A 100 -33.59 0.83 31.84
C ASN A 100 -34.51 0.27 30.74
N ALA A 101 -34.19 -0.93 30.23
CA ALA A 101 -35.17 -1.78 29.56
C ALA A 101 -34.92 -3.25 29.92
N GLY A 102 -35.93 -3.88 30.52
CA GLY A 102 -35.82 -5.17 31.19
C GLY A 102 -35.78 -6.40 30.29
N ALA A 103 -35.11 -7.42 30.83
CA ALA A 103 -35.41 -8.86 30.78
C ALA A 103 -35.89 -9.51 29.45
N GLY A 104 -34.99 -10.28 28.84
CA GLY A 104 -35.28 -11.39 27.90
C GLY A 104 -34.00 -12.18 27.60
N PRO A 105 -34.01 -13.53 27.60
CA PRO A 105 -32.79 -14.35 27.76
C PRO A 105 -31.99 -14.57 26.46
N GLN A 106 -30.71 -14.90 26.68
CA GLN A 106 -29.67 -15.33 25.74
C GLN A 106 -30.12 -16.33 24.68
N ASP A 107 -29.61 -16.14 23.47
CA ASP A 107 -29.04 -17.23 22.67
C ASP A 107 -27.67 -16.77 22.15
N ASP A 108 -26.65 -17.50 22.58
CA ASP A 108 -25.29 -17.49 22.07
C ASP A 108 -25.25 -18.27 20.73
N ASP A 109 -24.78 -17.65 19.66
CA ASP A 109 -24.22 -18.23 18.42
C ASP A 109 -23.92 -17.03 17.50
N ASP A 110 -22.88 -16.89 16.70
CA ASP A 110 -21.58 -17.50 16.47
C ASP A 110 -20.90 -16.47 15.54
N GLY A 111 -19.58 -16.39 15.57
CA GLY A 111 -18.84 -15.43 14.76
C GLY A 111 -19.03 -15.72 13.28
N THR A 112 -19.58 -14.79 12.51
CA THR A 112 -19.31 -14.75 11.07
C THR A 112 -19.18 -13.30 10.63
N ILE A 113 -17.94 -12.96 10.27
CA ILE A 113 -17.58 -11.75 9.54
C ILE A 113 -18.09 -11.97 8.12
N ASP A 114 -19.17 -11.29 7.75
CA ASP A 114 -19.69 -11.27 6.39
C ASP A 114 -18.82 -10.33 5.54
N ALA A 115 -17.67 -10.85 5.11
CA ALA A 115 -16.83 -10.21 4.11
C ALA A 115 -17.29 -10.64 2.70
N GLU A 116 -18.48 -10.20 2.29
CA GLU A 116 -18.91 -10.30 0.89
C GLU A 116 -18.19 -9.24 0.05
N PHE A 117 -17.04 -9.64 -0.51
CA PHE A 117 -16.37 -8.93 -1.59
C PHE A 117 -17.16 -9.18 -2.89
N GLU A 118 -18.08 -8.27 -3.24
CA GLU A 118 -18.78 -8.31 -4.52
C GLU A 118 -17.84 -7.81 -5.64
N GLU A 119 -17.14 -8.75 -6.28
CA GLU A 119 -16.43 -8.54 -7.54
C GLU A 119 -17.45 -8.19 -8.64
N LYS A 120 -17.49 -6.92 -9.07
CA LYS A 120 -18.23 -6.51 -10.27
C LYS A 120 -17.28 -6.39 -11.47
N LYS A 121 -17.46 -7.36 -12.37
CA LYS A 121 -17.07 -7.50 -13.78
C LYS A 121 -16.62 -6.25 -14.52
#